data_AF-A0A7W7SEM2-F1
#
_entry.id   AF-A0A7W7SEM2-F1
#
_cell.length_a   1.000
_cell.length_b   1.000
_cell.length_c   1.000
_cell.angle_alpha   90.00
_cell.angle_beta   90.00
_cell.angle_gamma   90.00
#
_symmetry.space_group_name_H-M   'P 1'
#
loop_
_entity.id
_entity.type
_entity.pdbx_description
1 polymer ?
#
loop_
_entity_poly.entity_id
_entity_poly.type
_entity_poly.pdbx_seq_one_letter_code
_entity_poly.pdbx_strand_id
1 'polypeptide(L)'
;MPLPHAAAMFDRQADACGELGSPLYEFLLRRAALDVAAGGPCAAAIVGHEQAPGPDAIALRLLGGVHALVLTGRAPALAAYYPSAGGAFTVPVPEAAWTVFRATVAEHLDWVRNWLTRPPQTNETGRANLLIAGLLHVLADAPRPVRLFELGASAGLNLLADRFRCEWSGGAHGPADSPVRLTDAWRGDPVFPLDRPLPDLEFTERRGCDPTPIDPLSPEGALALRSYVWADRPERAARLDGALALAAKHPVTVERLGAAEFLGGVTVAEGALTVVWHSIMRQYVPAAEWAQVEAELARLAAAATPTAPFAHLAFEPSRVAGSDRHRFVLTVRTGTGPAQVLAEAVPHGLPARAW
;
A
#
# COMPACT_ATOMS: atom_id res chain seq x y z
N MET A 1 -5.96 30.92 -13.02
CA MET A 1 -7.02 30.20 -12.28
C MET A 1 -6.56 28.77 -12.03
N PRO A 2 -5.90 28.46 -10.90
CA PRO A 2 -5.30 27.15 -10.64
C PRO A 2 -6.25 26.12 -9.99
N LEU A 3 -7.42 26.52 -9.48
CA LEU A 3 -8.40 25.64 -8.84
C LEU A 3 -9.06 24.57 -9.74
N PRO A 4 -9.27 24.77 -11.06
CA PRO A 4 -9.88 23.75 -11.92
C PRO A 4 -9.08 22.44 -12.00
N HIS A 5 -7.74 22.51 -11.97
CA HIS A 5 -6.89 21.32 -11.96
C HIS A 5 -7.07 20.53 -10.67
N ALA A 6 -6.95 21.21 -9.52
CA ALA A 6 -7.15 20.57 -8.23
C ALA A 6 -8.53 19.93 -8.08
N ALA A 7 -9.61 20.63 -8.47
CA ALA A 7 -10.96 20.07 -8.46
C ALA A 7 -11.07 18.80 -9.32
N ALA A 8 -10.49 18.82 -10.54
CA ALA A 8 -10.46 17.64 -11.40
C ALA A 8 -9.66 16.47 -10.79
N MET A 9 -8.58 16.73 -10.04
CA MET A 9 -7.84 15.67 -9.33
C MET A 9 -8.69 15.03 -8.24
N PHE A 10 -9.47 15.84 -7.52
CA PHE A 10 -10.39 15.36 -6.49
C PHE A 10 -11.51 14.50 -7.09
N ASP A 11 -12.07 14.90 -8.23
CA ASP A 11 -13.07 14.10 -8.95
C ASP A 11 -12.52 12.75 -9.40
N ARG A 12 -11.30 12.72 -9.98
CA ARG A 12 -10.66 11.46 -10.35
C ARG A 12 -10.38 10.55 -9.16
N GLN A 13 -10.00 11.13 -8.02
CA GLN A 13 -9.83 10.36 -6.79
C GLN A 13 -11.17 9.84 -6.26
N ALA A 14 -12.26 10.60 -6.43
CA ALA A 14 -13.61 10.16 -6.07
C ALA A 14 -14.03 8.95 -6.90
N ASP A 15 -13.83 8.98 -8.22
CA ASP A 15 -14.07 7.83 -9.11
C ASP A 15 -13.33 6.58 -8.60
N ALA A 16 -12.03 6.71 -8.32
CA ALA A 16 -11.22 5.61 -7.82
C ALA A 16 -11.70 5.07 -6.46
N CYS A 17 -12.13 5.96 -5.55
CA CYS A 17 -12.71 5.54 -4.26
C CYS A 17 -14.02 4.77 -4.45
N GLY A 18 -14.92 5.26 -5.31
CA GLY A 18 -16.20 4.61 -5.62
C GLY A 18 -16.01 3.24 -6.26
N GLU A 19 -15.19 3.16 -7.32
CA GLU A 19 -14.87 1.91 -8.02
C GLU A 19 -14.24 0.85 -7.11
N LEU A 20 -13.40 1.30 -6.17
CA LEU A 20 -12.77 0.40 -5.21
C LEU A 20 -13.72 0.03 -4.07
N GLY A 21 -14.87 0.71 -3.91
CA GLY A 21 -16.01 0.38 -3.05
C GLY A 21 -16.20 1.26 -1.80
N SER A 22 -15.70 2.50 -1.79
CA SER A 22 -15.79 3.44 -0.66
C SER A 22 -16.81 4.55 -0.98
N PRO A 23 -18.11 4.29 -0.77
CA PRO A 23 -19.15 5.29 -1.05
C PRO A 23 -19.00 6.53 -0.17
N LEU A 24 -18.44 6.43 1.04
CA LEU A 24 -18.22 7.60 1.89
C LEU A 24 -17.14 8.52 1.29
N TYR A 25 -15.99 7.96 0.90
CA TYR A 25 -14.90 8.79 0.37
C TYR A 25 -15.21 9.29 -1.03
N GLU A 26 -15.89 8.50 -1.87
CA GLU A 26 -16.43 8.98 -3.14
C GLU A 26 -17.29 10.22 -2.92
N PHE A 27 -18.30 10.13 -2.05
CA PHE A 27 -19.20 11.24 -1.75
C PHE A 27 -18.46 12.47 -1.22
N LEU A 28 -17.58 12.31 -0.23
CA LEU A 28 -16.84 13.42 0.36
C LEU A 28 -15.92 14.10 -0.65
N LEU A 29 -15.27 13.34 -1.53
CA LEU A 29 -14.38 13.88 -2.56
C LEU A 29 -15.13 14.62 -3.67
N ARG A 30 -16.29 14.11 -4.11
CA ARG A 30 -17.16 14.84 -5.06
C ARG A 30 -17.55 16.20 -4.50
N ARG A 31 -17.95 16.24 -3.23
CA ARG A 31 -18.33 17.49 -2.56
C ARG A 31 -17.12 18.40 -2.34
N ALA A 32 -15.97 17.84 -1.98
CA ALA A 32 -14.73 18.59 -1.84
C ALA A 32 -14.25 19.17 -3.19
N ALA A 33 -14.42 18.48 -4.32
CA ALA A 33 -14.10 19.02 -5.65
C ALA A 33 -14.92 20.29 -5.95
N LEU A 34 -16.22 20.28 -5.65
CA LEU A 34 -17.11 21.44 -5.78
C LEU A 34 -16.70 22.58 -4.84
N ASP A 35 -16.34 22.26 -3.59
CA ASP A 35 -15.87 23.25 -2.61
C ASP A 35 -14.54 23.88 -3.02
N VAL A 36 -13.60 23.08 -3.56
CA VAL A 36 -12.34 23.56 -4.14
C VAL A 36 -12.60 24.52 -5.29
N ALA A 37 -13.49 24.16 -6.22
CA ALA A 37 -13.85 25.01 -7.34
C ALA A 37 -14.53 26.33 -6.90
N ALA A 38 -15.29 26.29 -5.81
CA ALA A 38 -15.98 27.44 -5.23
C ALA A 38 -15.09 28.29 -4.29
N GLY A 39 -13.84 27.91 -4.03
CA GLY A 39 -12.94 28.63 -3.12
C GLY A 39 -13.29 28.47 -1.63
N GLY A 40 -13.92 27.36 -1.25
CA GLY A 40 -14.32 27.07 0.13
C GLY A 40 -13.19 26.53 1.03
N PRO A 41 -13.52 26.00 2.22
CA PRO A 41 -12.53 25.49 3.18
C PRO A 41 -11.56 24.44 2.62
N CYS A 42 -12.03 23.54 1.75
CA CYS A 42 -11.15 22.58 1.09
C CYS A 42 -10.17 23.27 0.14
N ALA A 43 -10.58 24.33 -0.56
CA ALA A 43 -9.68 25.16 -1.36
C ALA A 43 -8.60 25.82 -0.49
N ALA A 44 -9.02 26.38 0.66
CA ALA A 44 -8.11 27.01 1.62
C ALA A 44 -7.11 26.02 2.23
N ALA A 45 -7.53 24.76 2.42
CA ALA A 45 -6.69 23.70 2.95
C ALA A 45 -5.57 23.32 1.98
N ILE A 46 -5.82 23.34 0.67
CA ILE A 46 -4.85 22.88 -0.35
C ILE A 46 -3.99 24.00 -0.97
N VAL A 47 -4.02 25.22 -0.43
CA VAL A 47 -3.20 26.33 -0.96
C VAL A 47 -1.72 25.94 -1.00
N GLY A 48 -1.08 26.14 -2.15
CA GLY A 48 0.29 25.69 -2.45
C GLY A 48 0.35 24.34 -3.16
N HIS A 49 -0.77 23.64 -3.30
CA HIS A 49 -0.89 22.34 -3.98
C HIS A 49 -1.88 22.36 -5.16
N GLU A 50 -2.30 23.55 -5.61
CA GLU A 50 -3.34 23.72 -6.61
C GLU A 50 -2.98 23.13 -7.98
N GLN A 51 -1.68 22.98 -8.25
CA GLN A 51 -1.11 22.40 -9.47
C GLN A 51 -0.33 21.11 -9.20
N ALA A 52 -0.49 20.53 -8.00
CA ALA A 52 0.18 19.29 -7.65
C ALA A 52 -0.16 18.20 -8.68
N PRO A 53 0.85 17.43 -9.14
CA PRO A 53 0.60 16.33 -10.07
C PRO A 53 -0.20 15.22 -9.39
N GLY A 54 -0.89 14.39 -10.17
CA GLY A 54 -1.72 13.31 -9.66
C GLY A 54 -1.04 12.41 -8.61
N PRO A 55 0.21 11.97 -8.80
CA PRO A 55 0.95 11.15 -7.82
C PRO A 55 1.11 11.77 -6.42
N ASP A 56 1.02 13.10 -6.28
CA ASP A 56 1.07 13.73 -4.95
C ASP A 56 -0.16 13.38 -4.11
N ALA A 57 -1.28 13.00 -4.75
CA ALA A 57 -2.48 12.49 -4.11
C ALA A 57 -3.05 13.40 -3.01
N ILE A 58 -3.07 14.71 -3.27
CA ILE A 58 -3.54 15.76 -2.33
C ILE A 58 -4.94 15.48 -1.79
N ALA A 59 -5.84 14.96 -2.62
CA ALA A 59 -7.18 14.54 -2.21
C ALA A 59 -7.16 13.50 -1.09
N LEU A 60 -6.28 12.48 -1.17
CA LEU A 60 -6.11 11.47 -0.13
C LEU A 60 -5.42 12.04 1.11
N ARG A 61 -4.48 12.97 0.95
CA ARG A 61 -3.85 13.67 2.08
C ARG A 61 -4.86 14.50 2.88
N LEU A 62 -5.78 15.18 2.20
CA LEU A 62 -6.87 15.94 2.83
C LEU A 62 -7.75 15.00 3.67
N LEU A 63 -8.22 13.91 3.06
CA LEU A 63 -9.03 12.91 3.74
C LEU A 63 -8.30 12.28 4.93
N GLY A 64 -7.00 11.95 4.77
CA GLY A 64 -6.17 11.43 5.84
C GLY A 64 -6.04 12.41 7.02
N GLY A 65 -5.81 13.70 6.75
CA GLY A 65 -5.73 14.71 7.80
C GLY A 65 -7.02 14.87 8.58
N VAL A 66 -8.16 14.83 7.89
CA VAL A 66 -9.49 14.86 8.52
C VAL A 66 -9.78 13.56 9.27
N HIS A 67 -9.42 12.41 8.71
CA HIS A 67 -9.60 11.12 9.37
C HIS A 67 -8.74 11.03 10.65
N ALA A 68 -7.53 11.59 10.66
CA ALA A 68 -6.72 11.68 11.86
C ALA A 68 -7.39 12.51 12.98
N LEU A 69 -8.11 13.60 12.63
CA LEU A 69 -8.93 14.34 13.61
C LEU A 69 -10.06 13.48 14.18
N VAL A 70 -10.71 12.68 13.34
CA VAL A 70 -11.77 11.75 13.76
C VAL A 70 -11.20 10.68 14.71
N LEU A 71 -10.10 10.02 14.32
CA LEU A 71 -9.45 8.96 15.11
C LEU A 71 -8.91 9.46 16.47
N THR A 72 -8.57 10.74 16.56
CA THR A 72 -8.09 11.37 17.81
C THR A 72 -9.21 12.01 18.63
N GLY A 73 -10.48 11.84 18.22
CA GLY A 73 -11.65 12.36 18.94
C GLY A 73 -11.85 13.88 18.81
N ARG A 74 -11.10 14.54 17.92
CA ARG A 74 -11.17 15.99 17.71
C ARG A 74 -12.29 16.42 16.77
N ALA A 75 -12.94 15.48 16.08
CA ALA A 75 -14.09 15.74 15.20
C ALA A 75 -15.28 14.80 15.52
N PRO A 76 -15.89 14.90 16.72
CA PRO A 76 -16.90 13.93 17.18
C PRO A 76 -18.18 13.94 16.33
N ALA A 77 -18.60 15.10 15.81
CA ALA A 77 -19.75 15.17 14.91
C ALA A 77 -19.49 14.42 13.59
N LEU A 78 -18.26 14.46 13.08
CA LEU A 78 -17.87 13.74 11.86
C LEU A 78 -17.69 12.25 12.14
N ALA A 79 -17.17 11.90 13.32
CA ALA A 79 -16.98 10.53 13.77
C ALA A 79 -18.28 9.70 13.70
N ALA A 80 -19.44 10.33 13.90
CA ALA A 80 -20.74 9.68 13.75
C ALA A 80 -20.99 9.06 12.37
N TYR A 81 -20.29 9.52 11.32
CA TYR A 81 -20.38 9.01 9.95
C TYR A 81 -19.20 8.09 9.56
N TYR A 82 -18.23 7.87 10.45
CA TYR A 82 -16.99 7.15 10.15
C TYR A 82 -16.99 5.78 10.86
N PRO A 83 -17.22 4.66 10.13
CA PRO A 83 -17.21 3.32 10.73
C PRO A 83 -15.93 2.96 11.47
N SER A 84 -14.76 3.43 11.02
CA SER A 84 -13.48 3.29 11.70
C SER A 84 -13.43 3.90 13.11
N ALA A 85 -14.35 4.80 13.43
CA ALA A 85 -14.50 5.43 14.75
C ALA A 85 -15.81 5.03 15.45
N GLY A 86 -16.45 3.94 15.01
CA GLY A 86 -17.71 3.44 15.57
C GLY A 86 -18.97 4.15 15.07
N GLY A 87 -18.85 5.06 14.10
CA GLY A 87 -19.98 5.68 13.42
C GLY A 87 -20.63 4.79 12.36
N ALA A 88 -21.64 5.32 11.68
CA ALA A 88 -22.32 4.66 10.57
C ALA A 88 -22.94 5.69 9.60
N PHE A 89 -23.18 5.25 8.37
CA PHE A 89 -23.90 6.05 7.38
C PHE A 89 -24.78 5.14 6.51
N THR A 90 -25.77 5.72 5.84
CA THR A 90 -26.61 5.04 4.85
C THR A 90 -26.08 5.29 3.44
N VAL A 91 -26.45 4.43 2.47
CA VAL A 91 -26.26 4.71 1.05
C VAL A 91 -27.62 5.02 0.43
N PRO A 92 -27.84 6.21 -0.16
CA PRO A 92 -26.87 7.27 -0.41
C PRO A 92 -26.40 8.00 0.87
N VAL A 93 -25.16 8.47 0.85
CA VAL A 93 -24.52 9.20 1.98
C VAL A 93 -25.27 10.51 2.23
N PRO A 94 -25.66 10.82 3.48
CA PRO A 94 -26.45 12.02 3.76
C PRO A 94 -25.63 13.32 3.63
N GLU A 95 -26.25 14.39 3.11
CA GLU A 95 -25.62 15.73 3.01
C GLU A 95 -25.13 16.30 4.34
N ALA A 96 -25.71 15.84 5.46
CA ALA A 96 -25.23 16.19 6.79
C ALA A 96 -23.77 15.75 7.01
N ALA A 97 -23.34 14.61 6.45
CA ALA A 97 -21.95 14.16 6.53
C ALA A 97 -20.99 15.15 5.84
N TRP A 98 -21.39 15.66 4.66
CA TRP A 98 -20.62 16.71 3.97
C TRP A 98 -20.59 18.01 4.76
N THR A 99 -21.74 18.44 5.29
CA THR A 99 -21.85 19.68 6.07
C THR A 99 -20.86 19.67 7.24
N VAL A 100 -20.81 18.55 7.98
CA VAL A 100 -19.91 18.39 9.12
C VAL A 100 -18.46 18.22 8.67
N PHE A 101 -18.18 17.50 7.59
CA PHE A 101 -16.82 17.39 7.02
C PHE A 101 -16.26 18.76 6.66
N ARG A 102 -17.02 19.55 5.90
CA ARG A 102 -16.64 20.90 5.47
C ARG A 102 -16.39 21.82 6.66
N ALA A 103 -17.25 21.77 7.68
CA ALA A 103 -17.05 22.51 8.92
C ALA A 103 -15.77 22.08 9.66
N THR A 104 -15.50 20.77 9.72
CA THR A 104 -14.29 20.21 10.34
C THR A 104 -13.01 20.71 9.65
N VAL A 105 -13.00 20.76 8.31
CA VAL A 105 -11.87 21.32 7.54
C VAL A 105 -11.67 22.81 7.85
N ALA A 106 -12.75 23.58 7.94
CA ALA A 106 -12.69 25.01 8.26
C ALA A 106 -12.16 25.26 9.68
N GLU A 107 -12.66 24.52 10.66
CA GLU A 107 -12.27 24.64 12.08
C GLU A 107 -10.82 24.22 12.33
N HIS A 108 -10.33 23.22 11.59
CA HIS A 108 -9.00 22.65 11.79
C HIS A 108 -8.05 22.89 10.61
N LEU A 109 -8.17 24.05 9.96
CA LEU A 109 -7.45 24.37 8.74
C LEU A 109 -5.93 24.18 8.86
N ASP A 110 -5.31 24.70 9.92
CA ASP A 110 -3.85 24.60 10.12
C ASP A 110 -3.38 23.16 10.31
N TRP A 111 -4.17 22.34 11.01
CA TRP A 111 -3.91 20.92 11.17
C TRP A 111 -3.92 20.21 9.82
N VAL A 112 -4.99 20.43 9.05
CA VAL A 112 -5.15 19.80 7.73
C VAL A 112 -4.02 20.21 6.80
N ARG A 113 -3.67 21.50 6.75
CA ARG A 113 -2.54 22.03 5.97
C ARG A 113 -1.22 21.38 6.37
N ASN A 114 -0.95 21.26 7.67
CA ASN A 114 0.25 20.58 8.16
C ASN A 114 0.26 19.10 7.71
N TRP A 115 -0.88 18.41 7.81
CA TRP A 115 -1.01 17.02 7.41
C TRP A 115 -0.76 16.80 5.91
N LEU A 116 -1.16 17.73 5.05
CA LEU A 116 -0.91 17.67 3.60
C LEU A 116 0.57 17.60 3.23
N THR A 117 1.49 18.00 4.12
CA THR A 117 2.93 17.87 3.88
C THR A 117 3.40 16.41 3.90
N ARG A 118 2.61 15.50 4.47
CA ARG A 118 2.91 14.07 4.55
C ARG A 118 2.42 13.35 3.29
N PRO A 119 3.29 12.65 2.53
CA PRO A 119 2.82 11.83 1.41
C PRO A 119 1.91 10.69 1.91
N PRO A 120 0.92 10.24 1.11
CA PRO A 120 0.13 9.07 1.47
C PRO A 120 1.01 7.82 1.51
N GLN A 121 1.13 7.25 2.70
CA GLN A 121 1.87 6.02 2.96
C GLN A 121 0.92 5.02 3.62
N THR A 122 0.18 4.28 2.80
CA THR A 122 -0.86 3.36 3.27
C THR A 122 -0.30 2.05 3.84
N ASN A 123 0.95 1.68 3.49
CA ASN A 123 1.56 0.38 3.78
C ASN A 123 0.57 -0.81 3.64
N GLU A 124 -0.18 -0.86 2.53
CA GLU A 124 -1.34 -1.76 2.38
C GLU A 124 -0.95 -3.24 2.52
N THR A 125 -1.39 -3.86 3.62
CA THR A 125 -1.06 -5.25 3.99
C THR A 125 -1.74 -6.28 3.09
N GLY A 126 -2.81 -5.93 2.37
CA GLY A 126 -3.42 -6.81 1.37
C GLY A 126 -2.48 -7.15 0.21
N ARG A 127 -1.50 -6.28 -0.09
CA ARG A 127 -0.52 -6.54 -1.17
C ARG A 127 0.47 -7.66 -0.83
N ALA A 128 0.66 -7.94 0.46
CA ALA A 128 1.49 -9.03 0.95
C ALA A 128 1.09 -10.39 0.36
N ASN A 129 -0.20 -10.60 0.07
CA ASN A 129 -0.71 -11.82 -0.56
C ASN A 129 0.00 -12.13 -1.89
N LEU A 130 0.15 -11.13 -2.78
CA LEU A 130 0.79 -11.31 -4.08
C LEU A 130 2.29 -11.57 -3.89
N LEU A 131 2.93 -10.81 -3.00
CA LEU A 131 4.37 -10.90 -2.76
C LEU A 131 4.78 -12.27 -2.19
N ILE A 132 4.02 -12.79 -1.20
CA ILE A 132 4.23 -14.15 -0.67
C ILE A 132 3.90 -15.21 -1.70
N ALA A 133 2.85 -15.03 -2.50
CA ALA A 133 2.54 -16.01 -3.55
C ALA A 133 3.65 -16.09 -4.60
N GLY A 134 4.24 -14.95 -4.99
CA GLY A 134 5.43 -14.92 -5.86
C GLY A 134 6.63 -15.60 -5.21
N LEU A 135 6.84 -15.43 -3.91
CA LEU A 135 7.95 -16.05 -3.18
C LEU A 135 7.80 -17.57 -3.10
N LEU A 136 6.60 -18.05 -2.75
CA LEU A 136 6.27 -19.47 -2.73
C LEU A 136 6.41 -20.10 -4.12
N HIS A 137 5.99 -19.39 -5.17
CA HIS A 137 6.17 -19.82 -6.54
C HIS A 137 7.67 -20.03 -6.89
N VAL A 138 8.53 -19.08 -6.52
CA VAL A 138 9.98 -19.19 -6.76
C VAL A 138 10.62 -20.32 -5.96
N LEU A 139 10.16 -20.57 -4.73
CA LEU A 139 10.73 -21.58 -3.84
C LEU A 139 10.17 -22.99 -4.05
N ALA A 140 9.12 -23.16 -4.87
CA ALA A 140 8.35 -24.40 -4.97
C ALA A 140 9.20 -25.63 -5.33
N ASP A 141 10.18 -25.47 -6.22
CA ASP A 141 11.03 -26.58 -6.67
C ASP A 141 12.39 -26.64 -5.96
N ALA A 142 12.79 -25.57 -5.25
CA ALA A 142 14.07 -25.53 -4.56
C ALA A 142 14.04 -24.71 -3.25
N PRO A 143 13.37 -25.25 -2.20
CA PRO A 143 13.25 -24.60 -0.90
C PRO A 143 14.61 -24.26 -0.30
N ARG A 144 14.72 -23.06 0.28
CA ARG A 144 15.94 -22.56 0.93
C ARG A 144 15.63 -21.33 1.80
N PRO A 145 16.52 -20.98 2.74
CA PRO A 145 16.40 -19.74 3.50
C PRO A 145 16.35 -18.50 2.61
N VAL A 146 15.65 -17.46 3.07
CA VAL A 146 15.39 -16.22 2.33
C VAL A 146 16.05 -15.04 3.02
N ARG A 147 16.71 -14.19 2.23
CA ARG A 147 17.14 -12.85 2.62
C ARG A 147 16.26 -11.85 1.89
N LEU A 148 15.44 -11.11 2.62
CA LEU A 148 14.37 -10.29 2.06
C LEU A 148 14.68 -8.79 2.15
N PHE A 149 14.58 -8.12 1.01
CA PHE A 149 14.81 -6.69 0.84
C PHE A 149 13.57 -6.02 0.21
N GLU A 150 12.93 -5.08 0.92
CA GLU A 150 11.76 -4.36 0.41
C GLU A 150 12.06 -2.90 0.04
N LEU A 151 11.73 -2.52 -1.19
CA LEU A 151 11.80 -1.12 -1.63
C LEU A 151 10.47 -0.43 -1.38
N GLY A 152 10.51 0.81 -0.86
CA GLY A 152 9.31 1.56 -0.51
C GLY A 152 8.52 0.91 0.63
N ALA A 153 9.25 0.39 1.63
CA ALA A 153 8.69 -0.44 2.68
C ALA A 153 7.78 0.34 3.65
N SER A 154 7.77 1.67 3.61
CA SER A 154 6.96 2.51 4.49
C SER A 154 7.21 2.22 5.98
N ALA A 155 6.29 1.52 6.67
CA ALA A 155 6.44 1.08 8.05
C ALA A 155 6.95 -0.38 8.19
N GLY A 156 7.30 -1.03 7.08
CA GLY A 156 7.85 -2.38 7.05
C GLY A 156 6.81 -3.48 7.30
N LEU A 157 5.51 -3.19 7.30
CA LEU A 157 4.49 -4.19 7.68
C LEU A 157 4.49 -5.41 6.74
N ASN A 158 4.77 -5.22 5.46
CA ASN A 158 4.81 -6.32 4.48
C ASN A 158 6.07 -7.18 4.60
N LEU A 159 7.14 -6.70 5.26
CA LEU A 159 8.28 -7.54 5.63
C LEU A 159 7.89 -8.66 6.59
N LEU A 160 6.69 -8.64 7.18
CA LEU A 160 6.15 -9.68 8.07
C LEU A 160 5.11 -10.58 7.39
N ALA A 161 5.05 -10.60 6.06
CA ALA A 161 3.99 -11.24 5.31
C ALA A 161 3.85 -12.77 5.53
N ASP A 162 4.92 -13.47 5.89
CA ASP A 162 4.89 -14.89 6.28
C ASP A 162 4.12 -15.14 7.59
N ARG A 163 3.90 -14.09 8.38
CA ARG A 163 3.10 -14.13 9.60
C ARG A 163 1.64 -13.82 9.34
N PHE A 164 1.24 -13.54 8.10
CA PHE A 164 -0.16 -13.28 7.75
C PHE A 164 -0.85 -14.59 7.39
N ARG A 165 -2.17 -14.63 7.57
CA ARG A 165 -3.01 -15.75 7.14
C ARG A 165 -3.70 -15.41 5.83
N CYS A 166 -3.30 -16.05 4.74
CA CYS A 166 -3.95 -15.93 3.44
C CYS A 166 -4.99 -17.02 3.28
N GLU A 167 -6.22 -16.67 2.92
CA GLU A 167 -7.34 -17.62 2.82
C GLU A 167 -8.06 -17.49 1.48
N TRP A 168 -8.35 -18.61 0.82
CA TRP A 168 -9.12 -18.65 -0.42
C TRP A 168 -10.11 -19.81 -0.37
N SER A 169 -10.97 -19.95 -1.38
CA SER A 169 -12.03 -20.97 -1.39
C SER A 169 -11.50 -22.42 -1.27
N GLY A 170 -10.28 -22.67 -1.73
CA GLY A 170 -9.66 -23.99 -1.74
C GLY A 170 -8.73 -24.28 -0.56
N GLY A 171 -8.45 -23.31 0.30
CA GLY A 171 -7.49 -23.52 1.39
C GLY A 171 -6.97 -22.26 2.05
N ALA A 172 -5.89 -22.40 2.80
CA ALA A 172 -5.23 -21.29 3.46
C ALA A 172 -3.72 -21.54 3.61
N HIS A 173 -2.95 -20.46 3.73
CA HIS A 173 -1.51 -20.47 3.96
C HIS A 173 -1.15 -19.48 5.08
N GLY A 174 -0.14 -19.83 5.88
CA GLY A 174 0.34 -19.02 7.01
C GLY A 174 -0.28 -19.40 8.37
N PRO A 175 0.15 -18.74 9.47
CA PRO A 175 -0.21 -19.12 10.83
C PRO A 175 -1.70 -19.04 11.11
N ALA A 176 -2.27 -20.08 11.74
CA ALA A 176 -3.71 -20.17 11.93
C ALA A 176 -4.28 -19.09 12.86
N ASP A 177 -3.45 -18.63 13.80
CA ASP A 177 -3.72 -17.64 14.84
C ASP A 177 -3.24 -16.23 14.47
N SER A 178 -2.85 -16.00 13.21
CA SER A 178 -2.40 -14.68 12.76
C SER A 178 -3.50 -13.62 12.97
N PRO A 179 -3.16 -12.46 13.57
CA PRO A 179 -4.10 -11.35 13.69
C PRO A 179 -4.31 -10.62 12.35
N VAL A 180 -3.52 -10.94 11.31
CA VAL A 180 -3.67 -10.39 9.96
C VAL A 180 -4.25 -11.46 9.05
N ARG A 181 -5.57 -11.39 8.85
CA ARG A 181 -6.30 -12.33 7.97
C ARG A 181 -6.58 -11.66 6.64
N LEU A 182 -6.02 -12.20 5.57
CA LEU A 182 -6.32 -11.84 4.19
C LEU A 182 -7.40 -12.80 3.70
N THR A 183 -8.65 -12.53 4.08
CA THR A 183 -9.83 -13.30 3.65
C THR A 183 -10.12 -13.06 2.17
N ASP A 184 -10.62 -14.08 1.48
CA ASP A 184 -10.87 -14.03 0.04
C ASP A 184 -9.65 -13.54 -0.75
N ALA A 185 -8.47 -14.02 -0.36
CA ALA A 185 -7.20 -13.59 -0.93
C ALA A 185 -7.10 -13.89 -2.43
N TRP A 186 -7.74 -14.96 -2.90
CA TRP A 186 -7.71 -15.40 -4.30
C TRP A 186 -9.10 -15.72 -4.83
N ARG A 187 -9.37 -15.27 -6.06
CA ARG A 187 -10.45 -15.78 -6.91
C ARG A 187 -9.90 -16.98 -7.67
N GLY A 188 -10.34 -18.17 -7.27
CA GLY A 188 -9.78 -19.43 -7.77
C GLY A 188 -8.49 -19.81 -7.03
N ASP A 189 -7.67 -20.63 -7.66
CA ASP A 189 -6.44 -21.12 -7.06
C ASP A 189 -5.31 -20.06 -7.12
N PRO A 190 -4.46 -20.00 -6.09
CA PRO A 190 -3.25 -19.18 -6.09
C PRO A 190 -2.22 -19.67 -7.11
N VAL A 191 -1.21 -18.81 -7.38
CA VAL A 191 -0.16 -19.05 -8.40
C VAL A 191 0.98 -19.98 -7.95
N PHE A 192 0.97 -20.43 -6.70
CA PHE A 192 1.92 -21.43 -6.21
C PHE A 192 1.34 -22.84 -6.37
N PRO A 193 2.18 -23.88 -6.57
CA PRO A 193 1.69 -25.25 -6.75
C PRO A 193 0.92 -25.75 -5.51
N LEU A 194 -0.31 -26.23 -5.73
CA LEU A 194 -1.16 -26.84 -4.70
C LEU A 194 -1.08 -28.37 -4.66
N ASP A 195 -0.43 -28.97 -5.65
CA ASP A 195 -0.27 -30.43 -5.81
C ASP A 195 0.77 -31.05 -4.87
N ARG A 196 1.47 -30.21 -4.08
CA ARG A 196 2.55 -30.58 -3.18
C ARG A 196 2.56 -29.70 -1.93
N PRO A 197 3.17 -30.15 -0.82
CA PRO A 197 3.36 -29.32 0.36
C PRO A 197 4.14 -28.04 0.04
N LEU A 198 3.68 -26.91 0.57
CA LEU A 198 4.39 -25.63 0.45
C LEU A 198 5.63 -25.63 1.34
N PRO A 199 6.72 -24.95 0.93
CA PRO A 199 7.91 -24.84 1.77
C PRO A 199 7.63 -24.00 3.02
N ASP A 200 8.24 -24.39 4.13
CA ASP A 200 8.34 -23.50 5.29
C ASP A 200 9.23 -22.31 4.93
N LEU A 201 8.72 -21.10 5.13
CA LEU A 201 9.46 -19.88 4.82
C LEU A 201 10.40 -19.52 5.98
N GLU A 202 11.69 -19.83 5.81
CA GLU A 202 12.74 -19.41 6.74
C GLU A 202 13.37 -18.09 6.25
N PHE A 203 13.23 -17.02 7.02
CA PHE A 203 13.87 -15.73 6.72
C PHE A 203 15.08 -15.51 7.61
N THR A 204 16.26 -15.41 7.00
CA THR A 204 17.54 -15.14 7.69
C THR A 204 17.84 -13.65 7.79
N GLU A 205 17.24 -12.83 6.93
CA GLU A 205 17.38 -11.38 6.93
C GLU A 205 16.09 -10.73 6.43
N ARG A 206 15.70 -9.60 7.04
CA ARG A 206 14.58 -8.76 6.62
C ARG A 206 14.97 -7.29 6.75
N ARG A 207 15.08 -6.59 5.63
CA ARG A 207 15.38 -5.16 5.59
C ARG A 207 14.48 -4.47 4.59
N GLY A 208 14.11 -3.24 4.87
CA GLY A 208 13.41 -2.40 3.94
C GLY A 208 14.07 -1.03 3.82
N CYS A 209 13.70 -0.27 2.79
CA CYS A 209 14.03 1.14 2.70
C CYS A 209 12.80 1.98 2.36
N ASP A 210 12.77 3.20 2.85
CA ASP A 210 11.83 4.24 2.46
C ASP A 210 12.51 5.61 2.69
N PRO A 211 12.33 6.64 1.84
CA PRO A 211 12.88 7.98 2.10
C PRO A 211 12.29 8.63 3.36
N THR A 212 11.07 8.23 3.73
CA THR A 212 10.28 8.77 4.83
C THR A 212 9.65 7.61 5.64
N PRO A 213 10.46 6.73 6.26
CA PRO A 213 9.91 5.57 6.94
C PRO A 213 8.99 6.01 8.09
N ILE A 214 7.89 5.29 8.25
CA ILE A 214 6.97 5.47 9.36
C ILE A 214 7.37 4.49 10.45
N ASP A 215 7.51 4.96 11.69
CA ASP A 215 7.68 4.07 12.84
C ASP A 215 6.31 3.51 13.27
N PRO A 216 6.00 2.22 13.03
CA PRO A 216 4.71 1.64 13.42
C PRO A 216 4.54 1.48 14.93
N LEU A 217 5.62 1.62 15.72
CA LEU A 217 5.59 1.52 17.18
C LEU A 217 5.30 2.86 17.84
N SER A 218 5.47 3.96 17.10
CA SER A 218 5.12 5.31 17.57
C SER A 218 3.62 5.57 17.48
N PRO A 219 3.01 6.27 18.46
CA PRO A 219 1.62 6.70 18.38
C PRO A 219 1.32 7.52 17.11
N GLU A 220 2.24 8.41 16.72
CA GLU A 220 2.10 9.27 15.54
C GLU A 220 2.16 8.48 14.24
N GLY A 221 3.02 7.47 14.15
CA GLY A 221 3.14 6.60 12.98
C GLY A 221 1.96 5.66 12.84
N ALA A 222 1.50 5.07 13.94
CA ALA A 222 0.27 4.27 13.97
C ALA A 222 -0.95 5.11 13.55
N LEU A 223 -1.07 6.35 14.03
CA LEU A 223 -2.11 7.27 13.60
C LEU A 223 -1.99 7.60 12.10
N ALA A 224 -0.78 7.86 11.60
CA ALA A 224 -0.56 8.15 10.19
C ALA A 224 -1.03 6.99 9.29
N LEU A 225 -0.64 5.76 9.61
CA LEU A 225 -1.07 4.56 8.88
C LEU A 225 -2.60 4.39 8.91
N ARG A 226 -3.22 4.51 10.09
CA ARG A 226 -4.68 4.38 10.27
C ARG A 226 -5.44 5.44 9.49
N SER A 227 -4.94 6.67 9.46
CA SER A 227 -5.60 7.78 8.78
C SER A 227 -5.74 7.57 7.27
N TYR A 228 -4.83 6.81 6.66
CA TYR A 228 -4.84 6.49 5.23
C TYR A 228 -5.60 5.21 4.88
N VAL A 229 -6.14 4.50 5.88
CA VAL A 229 -7.15 3.47 5.67
C VAL A 229 -8.52 4.14 5.63
N TRP A 230 -9.27 3.90 4.55
CA TRP A 230 -10.55 4.59 4.34
C TRP A 230 -11.54 4.27 5.47
N ALA A 231 -12.23 5.30 5.95
CA ALA A 231 -13.03 5.21 7.18
C ALA A 231 -14.19 4.21 7.09
N ASP A 232 -14.68 3.93 5.89
CA ASP A 232 -15.74 2.96 5.62
C ASP A 232 -15.22 1.56 5.28
N ARG A 233 -13.95 1.28 5.58
CA ARG A 233 -13.26 -0.01 5.37
C ARG A 233 -12.80 -0.66 6.67
N PRO A 234 -13.74 -1.07 7.55
CA PRO A 234 -13.40 -1.69 8.82
C PRO A 234 -12.55 -2.97 8.67
N GLU A 235 -12.72 -3.72 7.59
CA GLU A 235 -11.92 -4.90 7.28
C GLU A 235 -10.46 -4.57 6.97
N ARG A 236 -10.19 -3.42 6.35
CA ARG A 236 -8.82 -2.91 6.14
C ARG A 236 -8.23 -2.38 7.44
N ALA A 237 -9.03 -1.69 8.25
CA ALA A 237 -8.60 -1.19 9.54
C ALA A 237 -8.21 -2.35 10.48
N ALA A 238 -9.03 -3.39 10.58
CA ALA A 238 -8.73 -4.58 11.38
C ALA A 238 -7.45 -5.29 10.92
N ARG A 239 -7.20 -5.38 9.61
CA ARG A 239 -5.95 -5.94 9.06
C ARG A 239 -4.73 -5.09 9.43
N LEU A 240 -4.83 -3.77 9.34
CA LEU A 240 -3.76 -2.87 9.77
C LEU A 240 -3.47 -3.04 11.27
N ASP A 241 -4.50 -3.15 12.09
CA ASP A 241 -4.37 -3.31 13.54
C ASP A 241 -3.63 -4.60 13.91
N GLY A 242 -3.97 -5.71 13.24
CA GLY A 242 -3.23 -6.95 13.37
C GLY A 242 -1.76 -6.81 12.94
N ALA A 243 -1.49 -6.05 11.88
CA ALA A 243 -0.13 -5.86 11.38
C ALA A 243 0.71 -4.98 12.32
N LEU A 244 0.12 -3.94 12.90
CA LEU A 244 0.75 -3.14 13.96
C LEU A 244 1.07 -4.01 15.20
N ALA A 245 0.16 -4.90 15.58
CA ALA A 245 0.38 -5.83 16.69
C ALA A 245 1.51 -6.84 16.38
N LEU A 246 1.65 -7.29 15.13
CA LEU A 246 2.78 -8.11 14.70
C LEU A 246 4.09 -7.33 14.68
N ALA A 247 4.08 -6.09 14.19
CA ALA A 247 5.26 -5.21 14.16
C ALA A 247 5.82 -4.96 15.56
N ALA A 248 4.95 -4.81 16.57
CA ALA A 248 5.37 -4.68 17.97
C ALA A 248 6.08 -5.92 18.52
N LYS A 249 5.72 -7.12 18.03
CA LYS A 249 6.34 -8.40 18.45
C LYS A 249 7.57 -8.76 17.62
N HIS A 250 7.61 -8.30 16.37
CA HIS A 250 8.61 -8.66 15.37
C HIS A 250 9.09 -7.38 14.68
N PRO A 251 9.88 -6.54 15.37
CA PRO A 251 10.38 -5.32 14.78
C PRO A 251 11.26 -5.64 13.57
N VAL A 252 11.09 -4.85 12.50
CA VAL A 252 11.88 -4.94 11.27
C VAL A 252 12.64 -3.64 11.07
N THR A 253 13.78 -3.72 10.38
CA THR A 253 14.59 -2.54 10.09
C THR A 253 14.14 -1.94 8.75
N VAL A 254 13.67 -0.68 8.78
CA VAL A 254 13.44 0.13 7.59
C VAL A 254 14.40 1.30 7.60
N GLU A 255 15.32 1.31 6.66
CA GLU A 255 16.35 2.34 6.52
C GLU A 255 15.79 3.57 5.81
N ARG A 256 16.18 4.75 6.29
CA ARG A 256 15.83 6.04 5.66
C ARG A 256 16.74 6.28 4.45
N LEU A 257 16.49 5.56 3.37
CA LEU A 257 17.30 5.58 2.15
C LEU A 257 16.41 5.55 0.90
N GLY A 258 16.94 6.10 -0.19
CA GLY A 258 16.40 5.89 -1.53
C GLY A 258 16.57 4.43 -1.98
N ALA A 259 15.78 4.00 -2.95
CA ALA A 259 15.77 2.61 -3.39
C ALA A 259 17.10 2.20 -4.06
N ALA A 260 17.70 3.09 -4.85
CA ALA A 260 18.96 2.83 -5.52
C ALA A 260 20.13 2.72 -4.53
N GLU A 261 20.23 3.67 -3.59
CA GLU A 261 21.27 3.67 -2.55
C GLU A 261 21.19 2.41 -1.68
N PHE A 262 19.99 2.03 -1.27
CA PHE A 262 19.76 0.82 -0.49
C PHE A 262 20.23 -0.44 -1.23
N LEU A 263 19.85 -0.59 -2.51
CA LEU A 263 20.27 -1.75 -3.32
C LEU A 263 21.77 -1.81 -3.59
N GLY A 264 22.46 -0.65 -3.64
CA GLY A 264 23.92 -0.61 -3.75
C GLY A 264 24.65 -1.34 -2.62
N GLY A 265 24.02 -1.45 -1.44
CA GLY A 265 24.53 -2.22 -0.30
C GLY A 265 24.15 -3.71 -0.29
N VAL A 266 23.33 -4.18 -1.23
CA VAL A 266 22.85 -5.57 -1.26
C VAL A 266 23.77 -6.44 -2.12
N THR A 267 24.07 -7.64 -1.63
CA THR A 267 24.77 -8.69 -2.39
C THR A 267 23.99 -10.00 -2.29
N VAL A 268 24.14 -10.88 -3.28
CA VAL A 268 23.69 -12.28 -3.13
C VAL A 268 24.54 -12.99 -2.07
N ALA A 269 24.00 -14.04 -1.45
CA ALA A 269 24.70 -14.81 -0.42
C ALA A 269 24.54 -16.31 -0.66
N GLU A 270 25.61 -17.07 -0.42
CA GLU A 270 25.57 -18.53 -0.50
C GLU A 270 24.60 -19.13 0.51
N GLY A 271 23.91 -20.19 0.11
CA GLY A 271 22.96 -20.93 0.95
C GLY A 271 21.58 -20.28 1.09
N ALA A 272 21.35 -19.08 0.53
CA ALA A 272 20.09 -18.37 0.66
C ALA A 272 19.60 -17.76 -0.66
N LEU A 273 18.27 -17.69 -0.83
CA LEU A 273 17.65 -16.87 -1.86
C LEU A 273 17.66 -15.41 -1.45
N THR A 274 18.34 -14.57 -2.22
CA THR A 274 18.25 -13.12 -2.06
C THR A 274 17.03 -12.61 -2.84
N VAL A 275 16.07 -12.02 -2.14
CA VAL A 275 14.81 -11.54 -2.72
C VAL A 275 14.75 -10.03 -2.57
N VAL A 276 14.58 -9.33 -3.69
CA VAL A 276 14.13 -7.94 -3.67
C VAL A 276 12.67 -7.92 -4.07
N TRP A 277 11.82 -7.29 -3.26
CA TRP A 277 10.43 -7.08 -3.63
C TRP A 277 9.96 -5.63 -3.44
N HIS A 278 8.88 -5.26 -4.11
CA HIS A 278 8.21 -3.97 -3.91
C HIS A 278 6.77 -4.01 -4.41
N SER A 279 5.93 -3.11 -3.88
CA SER A 279 4.52 -3.04 -4.28
C SER A 279 3.98 -1.61 -4.38
N ILE A 280 3.55 -1.22 -5.58
CA ILE A 280 2.98 0.08 -5.94
C ILE A 280 3.74 1.23 -5.27
N MET A 281 5.05 1.26 -5.52
CA MET A 281 5.92 2.35 -5.08
C MET A 281 6.59 3.05 -6.26
N ARG A 282 6.73 2.38 -7.43
CA ARG A 282 7.51 2.90 -8.58
C ARG A 282 7.08 4.30 -9.01
N GLN A 283 5.79 4.59 -8.96
CA GLN A 283 5.23 5.89 -9.33
C GLN A 283 5.72 7.06 -8.47
N TYR A 284 6.29 6.80 -7.30
CA TYR A 284 6.83 7.81 -6.39
C TYR A 284 8.34 8.01 -6.52
N VAL A 285 9.03 7.17 -7.31
CA VAL A 285 10.48 7.25 -7.47
C VAL A 285 10.82 8.02 -8.75
N PRO A 286 11.70 9.04 -8.68
CA PRO A 286 12.15 9.78 -9.86
C PRO A 286 12.73 8.84 -10.93
N ALA A 287 12.48 9.12 -12.20
CA ALA A 287 12.91 8.27 -13.30
C ALA A 287 14.43 8.00 -13.32
N ALA A 288 15.25 8.99 -12.93
CA ALA A 288 16.70 8.85 -12.84
C ALA A 288 17.13 7.87 -11.74
N GLU A 289 16.45 7.89 -10.58
CA GLU A 289 16.69 6.94 -9.49
C GLU A 289 16.20 5.54 -9.89
N TRP A 290 15.04 5.44 -10.55
CA TRP A 290 14.53 4.14 -10.99
C TRP A 290 15.45 3.46 -12.03
N ALA A 291 16.10 4.23 -12.91
CA ALA A 291 17.11 3.68 -13.81
C ALA A 291 18.31 3.08 -13.04
N GLN A 292 18.70 3.68 -11.90
CA GLN A 292 19.73 3.11 -11.03
C GLN A 292 19.23 1.86 -10.30
N VAL A 293 17.98 1.83 -9.85
CA VAL A 293 17.34 0.62 -9.29
C VAL A 293 17.40 -0.53 -10.31
N GLU A 294 17.06 -0.26 -11.58
CA GLU A 294 17.12 -1.27 -12.63
C GLU A 294 18.55 -1.79 -12.86
N ALA A 295 19.56 -0.92 -12.79
CA ALA A 295 20.96 -1.31 -12.88
C ALA A 295 21.40 -2.18 -11.68
N GLU A 296 21.01 -1.84 -10.46
CA GLU A 296 21.32 -2.64 -9.27
C GLU A 296 20.63 -4.00 -9.27
N LEU A 297 19.37 -4.07 -9.71
CA LEU A 297 18.67 -5.33 -9.92
C LEU A 297 19.37 -6.20 -10.96
N ALA A 298 19.89 -5.60 -12.05
CA ALA A 298 20.65 -6.31 -13.06
C ALA A 298 22.01 -6.81 -12.52
N ARG A 299 22.69 -6.02 -11.68
CA ARG A 299 23.93 -6.43 -11.00
C ARG A 299 23.70 -7.64 -10.10
N LEU A 300 22.65 -7.62 -9.28
CA LEU A 300 22.28 -8.75 -8.41
C LEU A 300 21.93 -10.01 -9.21
N ALA A 301 21.17 -9.85 -10.30
CA ALA A 301 20.84 -10.93 -11.22
C ALA A 301 22.08 -11.55 -11.86
N ALA A 302 23.05 -10.74 -12.30
CA ALA A 302 24.29 -11.21 -12.92
C ALA A 302 25.24 -11.88 -11.93
N ALA A 303 25.22 -11.48 -10.66
CA ALA A 303 26.02 -12.09 -9.59
C ALA A 303 25.42 -13.41 -9.07
N ALA A 304 24.16 -13.71 -9.38
CA ALA A 304 23.46 -14.88 -8.86
C ALA A 304 24.06 -16.19 -9.38
N THR A 305 24.18 -17.18 -8.49
CA THR A 305 24.65 -18.53 -8.81
C THR A 305 23.63 -19.57 -8.33
N PRO A 306 23.77 -20.86 -8.68
CA PRO A 306 22.89 -21.91 -8.14
C PRO A 306 22.88 -22.00 -6.61
N THR A 307 24.01 -21.68 -5.96
CA THR A 307 24.17 -21.68 -4.50
C THR A 307 23.84 -20.34 -3.84
N ALA A 308 23.86 -19.24 -4.60
CA ALA A 308 23.49 -17.89 -4.16
C ALA A 308 22.48 -17.25 -5.13
N PRO A 309 21.25 -17.77 -5.22
CA PRO A 309 20.29 -17.28 -6.21
C PRO A 309 19.68 -15.92 -5.85
N PHE A 310 19.12 -15.27 -6.87
CA PHE A 310 18.44 -13.99 -6.76
C PHE A 310 17.04 -14.06 -7.38
N ALA A 311 16.07 -13.40 -6.76
CA ALA A 311 14.75 -13.16 -7.33
C ALA A 311 14.27 -11.72 -7.10
N HIS A 312 13.58 -11.18 -8.10
CA HIS A 312 12.93 -9.87 -8.04
C HIS A 312 11.41 -10.04 -8.24
N LEU A 313 10.63 -9.61 -7.25
CA LEU A 313 9.17 -9.70 -7.23
C LEU A 313 8.58 -8.29 -7.21
N ALA A 314 7.69 -7.98 -8.15
CA ALA A 314 7.08 -6.66 -8.26
C ALA A 314 5.56 -6.75 -8.37
N PHE A 315 4.83 -6.06 -7.50
CA PHE A 315 3.39 -5.83 -7.68
C PHE A 315 3.14 -4.36 -8.05
N GLU A 316 3.05 -4.06 -9.34
CA GLU A 316 3.04 -2.68 -9.85
C GLU A 316 1.93 -2.47 -10.90
N PRO A 317 1.46 -1.22 -11.11
CA PRO A 317 0.57 -0.90 -12.21
C PRO A 317 1.28 -1.10 -13.57
N SER A 318 0.58 -1.73 -14.49
CA SER A 318 0.95 -1.92 -15.89
C SER A 318 -0.14 -1.37 -16.78
N ARG A 319 0.24 -0.57 -17.78
CA ARG A 319 -0.70 0.04 -18.72
C ARG A 319 -1.26 -1.03 -19.64
N VAL A 320 -2.58 -1.06 -19.79
CA VAL A 320 -3.23 -1.93 -20.77
C VAL A 320 -3.03 -1.35 -22.17
N ALA A 321 -2.50 -2.15 -23.10
CA ALA A 321 -2.25 -1.71 -24.46
C ALA A 321 -3.53 -1.14 -25.11
N GLY A 322 -3.42 0.04 -25.71
CA GLY A 322 -4.55 0.72 -26.35
C GLY A 322 -5.59 1.33 -25.38
N SER A 323 -5.26 1.47 -24.10
CA SER A 323 -6.15 2.01 -23.06
C SER A 323 -5.42 2.94 -22.08
N ASP A 324 -6.19 3.80 -21.41
CA ASP A 324 -5.73 4.58 -20.25
C ASP A 324 -5.93 3.83 -18.92
N ARG A 325 -6.46 2.60 -18.98
CA ARG A 325 -6.63 1.74 -17.80
C ARG A 325 -5.30 1.08 -17.42
N HIS A 326 -5.15 0.90 -16.12
CA HIS A 326 -4.03 0.15 -15.53
C HIS A 326 -4.54 -1.16 -14.94
N ARG A 327 -3.78 -2.24 -15.13
CA ARG A 327 -3.89 -3.48 -14.37
C ARG A 327 -2.75 -3.52 -13.36
N PHE A 328 -2.98 -4.07 -12.18
CA PHE A 328 -1.92 -4.22 -11.18
C PHE A 328 -1.48 -5.67 -11.19
N VAL A 329 -0.21 -5.89 -11.53
CA VAL A 329 0.29 -7.22 -11.88
C VAL A 329 1.44 -7.62 -10.98
N LEU A 330 1.42 -8.88 -10.55
CA LEU A 330 2.55 -9.53 -9.90
C LEU A 330 3.47 -10.08 -10.99
N THR A 331 4.70 -9.59 -11.00
CA THR A 331 5.77 -10.04 -11.88
C THR A 331 6.89 -10.65 -11.06
N VAL A 332 7.44 -11.77 -11.54
CA VAL A 332 8.56 -12.48 -10.92
C VAL A 332 9.69 -12.64 -11.93
N ARG A 333 10.92 -12.37 -11.50
CA ARG A 333 12.14 -12.62 -12.30
C ARG A 333 13.17 -13.34 -11.44
N THR A 334 13.72 -14.44 -11.93
CA THR A 334 14.77 -15.22 -11.25
C THR A 334 16.09 -15.09 -12.02
N GLY A 335 17.17 -14.72 -11.31
CA GLY A 335 18.47 -14.44 -11.93
C GLY A 335 18.36 -13.49 -13.13
N THR A 336 19.06 -13.83 -14.22
CA THR A 336 19.00 -13.11 -15.51
C THR A 336 17.85 -13.56 -16.43
N GLY A 337 16.94 -14.39 -15.93
CA GLY A 337 15.80 -14.88 -16.71
C GLY A 337 14.80 -13.77 -17.10
N PRO A 338 13.86 -14.06 -18.02
CA PRO A 338 12.80 -13.13 -18.34
C PRO A 338 11.87 -12.92 -17.15
N ALA A 339 11.27 -11.74 -17.07
CA ALA A 339 10.21 -11.46 -16.11
C ALA A 339 8.91 -12.17 -16.53
N GLN A 340 8.25 -12.83 -15.59
CA GLN A 340 7.00 -13.59 -15.77
C GLN A 340 5.88 -12.90 -15.01
N VAL A 341 4.75 -12.66 -15.67
CA VAL A 341 3.54 -12.17 -15.00
C VAL A 341 2.78 -13.39 -14.46
N LEU A 342 2.54 -13.44 -13.16
CA LEU A 342 1.89 -14.57 -12.50
C LEU A 342 0.43 -14.30 -12.15
N ALA A 343 0.13 -13.09 -11.69
CA ALA A 343 -1.19 -12.74 -11.18
C ALA A 343 -1.52 -11.26 -11.39
N GLU A 344 -2.79 -10.92 -11.23
CA GLU A 344 -3.27 -9.56 -11.10
C GLU A 344 -4.22 -9.39 -9.91
N ALA A 345 -4.33 -8.17 -9.40
CA ALA A 345 -5.28 -7.80 -8.34
C ALA A 345 -5.71 -6.34 -8.49
N VAL A 346 -6.62 -5.90 -7.62
CA VAL A 346 -6.88 -4.47 -7.41
C VAL A 346 -5.68 -3.82 -6.68
N PRO A 347 -5.55 -2.48 -6.65
CA PRO A 347 -4.40 -1.82 -5.99
C PRO A 347 -4.19 -2.19 -4.52
N HIS A 348 -5.25 -2.64 -3.83
CA HIS A 348 -5.19 -3.07 -2.44
C HIS A 348 -4.76 -4.55 -2.27
N GLY A 349 -4.49 -5.27 -3.37
CA GLY A 349 -3.98 -6.64 -3.38
C GLY A 349 -5.02 -7.76 -3.27
N LEU A 350 -6.25 -7.47 -2.83
CA LEU A 350 -7.26 -8.50 -2.58
C LEU A 350 -8.60 -8.19 -3.28
N PRO A 351 -9.27 -9.18 -3.89
CA PRO A 351 -8.75 -10.51 -4.21
C PRO A 351 -7.76 -10.47 -5.38
N ALA A 352 -6.78 -11.37 -5.36
CA ALA A 352 -5.92 -11.67 -6.49
C ALA A 352 -6.55 -12.73 -7.41
N ARG A 353 -6.05 -12.83 -8.65
CA ARG A 353 -6.34 -13.91 -9.60
C ARG A 353 -5.08 -14.22 -10.40
N ALA A 354 -4.92 -15.46 -10.84
CA ALA A 354 -3.88 -15.82 -11.80
C ALA A 354 -4.01 -15.00 -13.10
N TRP A 355 -2.88 -14.72 -13.75
CA TRP A 355 -2.78 -13.86 -14.94
C TRP A 355 -3.38 -14.50 -16.20
#